data_AF-A0A7X8MW01-F1
#
_entry.id   AF-A0A7X8MW01-F1
#
_cell.length_a   1.000
_cell.length_b   1.000
_cell.length_c   1.000
_cell.angle_alpha   90.00
_cell.angle_beta   90.00
_cell.angle_gamma   90.00
#
_symmetry.space_group_name_H-M   'P 1'
#
loop_
_entity.id
_entity.type
_entity.pdbx_description
1 polymer ?
#
loop_
_entity_poly.entity_id
_entity_poly.type
_entity_poly.pdbx_seq_one_letter_code
_entity_poly.pdbx_strand_id
1 'polypeptide(L)'
;MICHLIVGPDGHGVTEYARSLAAHSAGSVLVGMGPLPPGPVHVTFTDHLFGDTPERAVDAVLARCAGHPLSVSLHDIPQEAEGAARFARRAPAYRRLASAADLAVVNSRHEAAFFDDPLPVVPLPVPTIDSAYDPEPSTVGILGFIYPGKGHDDLLRAVAGTGLRVRALGGVSAG
;
A
#
# COMPACT_ATOMS: atom_id res chain seq x y z
N MET A 1 -8.43 19.00 14.34
CA MET A 1 -7.36 18.00 14.51
C MET A 1 -7.68 16.85 13.56
N ILE A 2 -6.70 16.26 12.88
CA ILE A 2 -6.95 15.19 11.90
C ILE A 2 -7.25 13.86 12.62
N CYS A 3 -8.16 13.05 12.05
CA CYS A 3 -8.44 11.70 12.51
C CYS A 3 -7.89 10.68 11.51
N HIS A 4 -7.06 9.75 11.96
CA HIS A 4 -6.59 8.62 11.16
C HIS A 4 -7.61 7.48 11.27
N LEU A 5 -8.33 7.20 10.19
CA LEU A 5 -9.22 6.05 10.08
C LEU A 5 -8.41 4.84 9.60
N ILE A 6 -8.22 3.87 10.49
CA ILE A 6 -7.43 2.67 10.24
C ILE A 6 -8.38 1.48 10.10
N VAL A 7 -8.35 0.85 8.94
CA VAL A 7 -9.13 -0.35 8.62
C VAL A 7 -8.16 -1.42 8.12
N GLY A 8 -8.33 -2.65 8.61
CA GLY A 8 -7.51 -3.80 8.24
C GLY A 8 -6.99 -4.55 9.47
N PRO A 9 -6.55 -5.80 9.27
CA PRO A 9 -5.97 -6.60 10.35
C PRO A 9 -4.57 -6.10 10.72
N ASP A 10 -4.15 -6.43 11.94
CA ASP A 10 -2.77 -6.22 12.40
C ASP A 10 -1.79 -7.06 11.57
N GLY A 11 -0.58 -6.54 11.34
CA GLY A 11 0.43 -7.18 10.49
C GLY A 11 0.24 -6.99 8.99
N HIS A 12 -0.88 -6.42 8.53
CA HIS A 12 -1.02 -6.01 7.13
C HIS A 12 -0.22 -4.72 6.87
N GLY A 13 0.62 -4.70 5.83
CA GLY A 13 1.59 -3.62 5.60
C GLY A 13 0.98 -2.21 5.53
N VAL A 14 -0.20 -2.07 4.90
CA VAL A 14 -0.93 -0.79 4.86
C VAL A 14 -1.45 -0.39 6.25
N THR A 15 -1.94 -1.33 7.05
CA THR A 15 -2.41 -1.08 8.42
C THR A 15 -1.26 -0.64 9.33
N GLU A 16 -0.12 -1.34 9.25
CA GLU A 16 1.09 -0.99 10.01
C GLU A 16 1.62 0.40 9.63
N TYR A 17 1.63 0.72 8.34
CA TYR A 17 1.98 2.05 7.88
C TYR A 17 1.02 3.12 8.42
N ALA A 18 -0.30 2.87 8.38
CA ALA A 18 -1.30 3.80 8.92
C ALA A 18 -1.08 4.11 10.40
N ARG A 19 -0.78 3.07 11.20
CA ARG A 19 -0.47 3.20 12.63
C ARG A 19 0.82 3.98 12.85
N SER A 20 1.87 3.67 12.09
CA SER A 20 3.14 4.38 12.15
C SER A 20 2.97 5.87 11.82
N LEU A 21 2.25 6.17 10.73
CA LEU A 21 1.97 7.56 10.34
C LEU A 21 1.19 8.31 11.42
N ALA A 22 0.15 7.69 11.97
CA ALA A 22 -0.66 8.28 13.03
C ALA A 22 0.12 8.53 14.34
N ALA A 23 1.12 7.70 14.64
CA ALA A 23 1.99 7.89 15.81
C ALA A 23 2.95 9.08 15.64
N HIS A 24 3.24 9.49 14.40
CA HIS A 24 4.14 10.59 14.06
C HIS A 24 3.41 11.87 13.63
N SER A 25 2.08 11.87 13.65
CA SER A 25 1.24 13.04 13.39
C SER A 25 0.48 13.46 14.64
N ALA A 26 0.18 14.76 14.76
CA ALA A 26 -0.78 15.23 15.76
C ALA A 26 -2.20 14.86 15.32
N GLY A 27 -2.94 14.08 16.10
CA GLY A 27 -4.21 13.54 15.64
C GLY A 27 -4.91 12.64 16.65
N SER A 28 -6.10 12.17 16.26
CA SER A 28 -6.74 11.02 16.88
C SER A 28 -6.71 9.81 15.95
N VAL A 29 -6.83 8.61 16.52
CA VAL A 29 -6.92 7.37 15.77
C VAL A 29 -8.28 6.74 15.99
N LEU A 30 -8.94 6.34 14.91
CA LEU A 30 -10.15 5.53 14.94
C LEU A 30 -9.86 4.21 14.22
N VAL A 31 -9.99 3.10 14.94
CA VAL A 31 -9.91 1.75 14.37
C VAL A 31 -11.32 1.18 14.21
N GLY A 32 -11.67 0.72 13.01
CA GLY A 32 -12.98 0.10 12.74
C GLY A 32 -14.12 1.10 12.53
N MET A 33 -15.32 0.77 13.03
CA MET A 33 -16.60 1.39 12.61
C MET A 33 -17.23 2.39 13.61
N GLY A 34 -16.51 2.79 14.66
CA GLY A 34 -16.99 3.82 15.60
C GLY A 34 -17.19 5.19 14.92
N PRO A 35 -17.84 6.19 15.54
CA PRO A 35 -18.13 7.49 14.92
C PRO A 35 -16.84 8.28 14.61
N LEU A 36 -16.83 9.02 13.48
CA LEU A 36 -15.71 9.92 13.16
C LEU A 36 -15.86 11.22 13.97
N PRO A 37 -14.79 11.72 14.59
CA PRO A 37 -14.82 13.05 15.20
C PRO A 37 -14.91 14.14 14.13
N PRO A 38 -15.43 15.34 14.46
CA PRO A 38 -15.44 16.46 13.53
C PRO A 38 -14.04 16.85 13.04
N GLY A 39 -13.94 17.26 11.78
CA GLY A 39 -12.69 17.72 11.16
C GLY A 39 -12.14 16.77 10.09
N PRO A 40 -10.89 17.00 9.63
CA PRO A 40 -10.29 16.23 8.55
C PRO A 40 -10.05 14.76 8.92
N VAL A 41 -10.15 13.88 7.92
CA VAL A 41 -9.98 12.44 8.06
C VAL A 41 -8.90 11.98 7.09
N HIS A 42 -7.95 11.20 7.60
CA HIS A 42 -6.91 10.59 6.80
C HIS A 42 -7.14 9.08 6.69
N VAL A 43 -7.03 8.54 5.48
CA VAL A 43 -7.18 7.12 5.18
C VAL A 43 -5.96 6.63 4.39
N THR A 44 -5.30 5.58 4.87
CA THR A 44 -4.37 4.79 4.05
C THR A 44 -5.18 3.72 3.31
N PHE A 45 -5.27 3.82 2.00
CA PHE A 45 -6.21 3.04 1.20
C PHE A 45 -5.51 1.97 0.35
N THR A 46 -5.99 0.74 0.45
CA THR A 46 -5.91 -0.29 -0.59
C THR A 46 -7.28 -0.97 -0.64
N ASP A 47 -7.78 -1.25 -1.84
CA ASP A 47 -9.16 -1.71 -2.06
C ASP A 47 -9.53 -2.95 -1.24
N HIS A 48 -8.62 -3.91 -1.15
CA HIS A 48 -8.80 -5.17 -0.43
C HIS A 48 -9.14 -5.01 1.07
N LEU A 49 -8.85 -3.86 1.69
CA LEU A 49 -9.17 -3.62 3.10
C LEU A 49 -10.58 -3.05 3.33
N PHE A 50 -11.21 -2.49 2.30
CA PHE A 50 -12.46 -1.73 2.44
C PHE A 50 -13.65 -2.36 1.71
N GLY A 51 -13.41 -3.35 0.85
CA GLY A 51 -14.47 -4.05 0.14
C GLY A 51 -13.97 -5.28 -0.59
N ASP A 52 -14.91 -6.09 -1.03
CA ASP A 52 -14.65 -7.27 -1.89
C ASP A 52 -14.47 -6.90 -3.38
N THR A 53 -14.75 -5.65 -3.74
CA THR A 53 -14.55 -5.06 -5.07
C THR A 53 -13.97 -3.66 -4.93
N PRO A 54 -13.16 -3.19 -5.89
CA PRO A 54 -12.59 -1.84 -5.84
C PRO A 54 -13.65 -0.75 -5.75
N GLU A 55 -14.77 -0.91 -6.45
CA GLU A 55 -15.88 0.03 -6.46
C GLU A 55 -16.54 0.12 -5.07
N ARG A 56 -16.87 -1.03 -4.46
CA ARG A 56 -17.46 -1.05 -3.11
C ARG A 56 -16.50 -0.55 -2.04
N ALA A 57 -15.20 -0.80 -2.21
CA ALA A 57 -14.17 -0.27 -1.32
C ALA A 57 -14.15 1.27 -1.33
N VAL A 58 -14.20 1.87 -2.54
CA VAL A 58 -14.26 3.33 -2.69
C VAL A 58 -15.58 3.90 -2.19
N ASP A 59 -16.72 3.26 -2.50
CA ASP A 59 -18.02 3.68 -1.98
C ASP A 59 -18.05 3.68 -0.46
N ALA A 60 -17.49 2.65 0.18
CA ALA A 60 -17.42 2.55 1.63
C ALA A 60 -16.61 3.71 2.23
N VAL A 61 -15.45 4.06 1.67
CA VAL A 61 -14.62 5.17 2.16
C VAL A 61 -15.32 6.52 1.97
N LEU A 62 -15.87 6.79 0.79
CA LEU A 62 -16.54 8.07 0.49
C LEU A 62 -17.80 8.25 1.32
N ALA A 63 -18.61 7.20 1.48
CA ALA A 63 -19.78 7.25 2.35
C ALA A 63 -19.37 7.45 3.82
N ARG A 64 -18.31 6.76 4.26
CA ARG A 64 -17.82 6.84 5.65
C ARG A 64 -17.30 8.23 5.99
N CYS A 65 -16.66 8.91 5.05
CA CYS A 65 -16.04 10.22 5.25
C CYS A 65 -16.89 11.39 4.74
N ALA A 66 -18.14 11.14 4.33
CA ALA A 66 -19.04 12.18 3.83
C ALA A 66 -19.19 13.32 4.86
N GLY A 67 -18.98 14.56 4.40
CA GLY A 67 -19.03 15.76 5.25
C GLY A 67 -17.73 16.09 5.98
N HIS A 68 -16.65 15.33 5.77
CA HIS A 68 -15.32 15.61 6.29
C HIS A 68 -14.34 15.93 5.15
N PRO A 69 -13.38 16.86 5.35
CA PRO A 69 -12.22 16.96 4.48
C PRO A 69 -11.46 15.64 4.47
N LEU A 70 -11.21 15.09 3.30
CA LEU A 70 -10.65 13.75 3.10
C LEU A 70 -9.23 13.83 2.54
N SER A 71 -8.28 13.29 3.30
CA SER A 71 -6.92 13.01 2.84
C SER A 71 -6.71 11.51 2.68
N VAL A 72 -6.09 11.09 1.58
CA VAL A 72 -5.86 9.67 1.26
C VAL A 72 -4.40 9.43 0.88
N SER A 73 -3.76 8.45 1.52
CA SER A 73 -2.52 7.83 1.04
C SER A 73 -2.89 6.56 0.28
N LEU A 74 -2.68 6.54 -1.03
CA LEU A 74 -3.07 5.42 -1.89
C LEU A 74 -1.94 4.39 -1.95
N HIS A 75 -2.30 3.13 -1.74
CA HIS A 75 -1.41 1.97 -1.80
C HIS A 75 -1.90 0.95 -2.83
N ASP A 76 -0.98 0.11 -3.30
CA ASP A 76 -1.23 -0.92 -4.30
C ASP A 76 -1.88 -0.37 -5.58
N ILE A 77 -1.34 0.76 -6.07
CA ILE A 77 -1.84 1.44 -7.27
C ILE A 77 -1.92 0.43 -8.43
N PRO A 78 -3.05 0.33 -9.14
CA PRO A 78 -3.21 -0.63 -10.22
C PRO A 78 -2.17 -0.47 -11.31
N GLN A 79 -1.55 -1.57 -11.74
CA GLN A 79 -0.57 -1.56 -12.83
C GLN A 79 -0.98 -2.52 -13.96
N GLU A 80 -0.70 -2.15 -15.20
CA GLU A 80 -0.99 -3.01 -16.36
C GLU A 80 -0.25 -4.36 -16.29
N ALA A 81 0.94 -4.36 -15.70
CA ALA A 81 1.76 -5.56 -15.48
C ALA A 81 1.09 -6.60 -14.56
N GLU A 82 0.08 -6.22 -13.77
CA GLU A 82 -0.71 -7.13 -12.94
C GLU A 82 -1.83 -7.85 -13.73
N GLY A 83 -1.95 -7.56 -15.03
CA GLY A 83 -2.91 -8.15 -15.95
C GLY A 83 -4.03 -7.18 -16.34
N ALA A 84 -4.30 -7.09 -17.65
CA ALA A 84 -5.22 -6.12 -18.24
C ALA A 84 -6.62 -6.14 -17.62
N ALA A 85 -7.18 -7.32 -17.31
CA ALA A 85 -8.49 -7.44 -16.68
C ALA A 85 -8.51 -6.92 -15.24
N ARG A 86 -7.46 -7.22 -14.46
CA ARG A 86 -7.32 -6.72 -13.07
C ARG A 86 -7.12 -5.21 -13.07
N PHE A 87 -6.29 -4.70 -13.96
CA PHE A 87 -6.08 -3.27 -14.16
C PHE A 87 -7.38 -2.54 -14.53
N ALA A 88 -8.08 -3.00 -15.58
CA ALA A 88 -9.32 -2.39 -16.06
C ALA A 88 -10.41 -2.34 -14.97
N ARG A 89 -10.47 -3.35 -14.10
CA ARG A 89 -11.39 -3.39 -12.96
C ARG A 89 -11.01 -2.41 -11.85
N ARG A 90 -9.73 -2.33 -11.48
CA ARG A 90 -9.30 -1.53 -10.31
C ARG A 90 -9.09 -0.05 -10.65
N ALA A 91 -8.60 0.25 -11.84
CA ALA A 91 -8.13 1.58 -12.21
C ALA A 91 -9.20 2.69 -12.08
N PRO A 92 -10.47 2.50 -12.53
CA PRO A 92 -11.50 3.53 -12.40
C PRO A 92 -11.79 3.90 -10.95
N ALA A 93 -11.80 2.92 -10.03
CA ALA A 93 -12.04 3.14 -8.61
C ALA A 93 -10.96 4.02 -7.97
N TYR A 94 -9.68 3.72 -8.24
CA TYR A 94 -8.55 4.51 -7.72
C TYR A 94 -8.57 5.95 -8.23
N ARG A 95 -8.84 6.17 -9.53
CA ARG A 95 -8.98 7.52 -10.09
C ARG A 95 -10.15 8.28 -9.46
N ARG A 96 -11.30 7.62 -9.27
CA ARG A 96 -12.47 8.21 -8.62
C ARG A 96 -12.18 8.63 -7.18
N LEU A 97 -11.52 7.77 -6.39
CA LEU A 97 -11.16 8.11 -5.01
C LEU A 97 -10.18 9.28 -4.96
N ALA A 98 -9.14 9.27 -5.79
CA ALA A 98 -8.16 10.35 -5.86
C ALA A 98 -8.83 11.68 -6.23
N SER A 99 -9.74 11.69 -7.21
CA SER A 99 -10.47 12.89 -7.62
C SER A 99 -11.47 13.40 -6.59
N ALA A 100 -11.98 12.52 -5.71
CA ALA A 100 -12.96 12.88 -4.69
C ALA A 100 -12.31 13.33 -3.36
N ALA A 101 -11.04 13.02 -3.14
CA ALA A 101 -10.30 13.44 -1.95
C ALA A 101 -9.83 14.90 -2.09
N ASP A 102 -9.81 15.62 -0.98
CA ASP A 102 -9.20 16.96 -0.90
C ASP A 102 -7.68 16.91 -1.06
N LEU A 103 -7.07 15.78 -0.67
CA LEU A 103 -5.65 15.49 -0.87
C LEU A 103 -5.44 13.99 -1.09
N ALA A 104 -4.94 13.60 -2.25
CA ALA A 104 -4.49 12.24 -2.52
C ALA A 104 -2.97 12.22 -2.72
N VAL A 105 -2.28 11.28 -2.08
CA VAL A 105 -0.83 11.08 -2.22
C VAL A 105 -0.51 9.64 -2.56
N VAL A 106 0.65 9.43 -3.19
CA VAL A 106 1.20 8.11 -3.55
C VAL A 106 2.63 7.98 -3.06
N ASN A 107 3.20 6.78 -3.12
CA ASN A 107 4.51 6.49 -2.52
C ASN A 107 5.68 6.62 -3.50
N SER A 108 5.42 6.75 -4.80
CA SER A 108 6.46 6.90 -5.81
C SER A 108 6.04 7.70 -7.03
N ARG A 109 7.03 8.17 -7.81
CA ARG A 109 6.78 8.83 -9.11
C ARG A 109 6.14 7.89 -10.13
N HIS A 110 6.49 6.61 -10.06
CA HIS A 110 5.89 5.58 -10.94
C HIS A 110 4.39 5.44 -10.67
N GLU A 111 4.02 5.37 -9.39
CA GLU A 111 2.62 5.37 -8.97
C GLU A 111 1.89 6.67 -9.30
N ALA A 112 2.56 7.83 -9.20
CA ALA A 112 1.95 9.11 -9.54
C ALA A 112 1.56 9.18 -11.03
N ALA A 113 2.37 8.58 -11.91
CA ALA A 113 2.14 8.56 -13.34
C ALA A 113 0.92 7.72 -13.78
N PHE A 114 0.29 6.96 -12.87
CA PHE A 114 -0.96 6.24 -13.15
C PHE A 114 -2.17 7.18 -13.31
N PHE A 115 -2.14 8.34 -12.65
CA PHE A 115 -3.21 9.33 -12.64
C PHE A 115 -3.04 10.32 -13.79
N ASP A 116 -4.16 10.87 -14.28
CA ASP A 116 -4.16 11.82 -15.41
C ASP A 116 -3.32 13.06 -15.09
N ASP A 117 -3.49 13.59 -13.87
CA ASP A 117 -2.60 14.59 -13.27
C ASP A 117 -1.74 13.93 -12.20
N PRO A 118 -0.39 14.07 -12.23
CA PRO A 118 0.48 13.44 -11.25
C PRO A 118 0.18 13.89 -9.82
N LEU A 119 -0.12 12.92 -8.95
CA LEU A 119 -0.34 13.17 -7.53
C LEU A 119 0.97 13.48 -6.78
N PRO A 120 0.91 14.23 -5.66
CA PRO A 120 2.05 14.40 -4.76
C PRO A 120 2.62 13.05 -4.28
N VAL A 121 3.95 12.99 -4.20
CA VAL A 121 4.68 11.78 -3.81
C VAL A 121 5.21 11.93 -2.38
N VAL A 122 4.82 11.01 -1.51
CA VAL A 122 5.33 10.86 -0.13
C VAL A 122 5.89 9.44 0.02
N PRO A 123 7.22 9.25 -0.05
CA PRO A 123 7.81 7.92 0.03
C PRO A 123 7.50 7.22 1.35
N LEU A 124 7.39 5.89 1.30
CA LEU A 124 7.27 5.07 2.51
C LEU A 124 8.51 5.27 3.39
N PRO A 125 8.33 5.46 4.71
CA PRO A 125 9.45 5.55 5.63
C PRO A 125 10.16 4.21 5.70
N VAL A 126 11.49 4.24 5.60
CA VAL A 126 12.33 3.07 5.84
C VAL A 126 12.93 3.23 7.24
N PRO A 127 12.52 2.43 8.23
CA PRO A 127 13.12 2.50 9.54
C PRO A 127 14.57 2.05 9.46
N THR A 128 15.46 2.72 10.19
CA THR A 128 16.80 2.19 10.44
C THR A 128 16.66 0.98 11.35
N ILE A 129 17.15 -0.18 10.89
CA ILE A 129 17.15 -1.42 11.66
C ILE A 129 18.60 -1.79 11.94
N ASP A 130 18.96 -1.87 13.21
CA ASP A 130 20.24 -2.44 13.64
C ASP A 130 20.15 -3.97 13.54
N SER A 131 20.75 -4.54 12.49
CA SER A 131 20.82 -5.98 12.32
C SER A 131 21.97 -6.55 13.15
N ALA A 132 21.65 -7.46 14.06
CA ALA A 132 22.65 -8.27 14.77
C ALA A 132 23.19 -9.44 13.92
N TYR A 133 22.68 -9.62 12.71
CA TYR A 133 23.09 -10.69 11.80
C TYR A 133 24.06 -10.17 10.75
N ASP A 134 25.15 -10.90 10.58
CA ASP A 134 26.06 -10.70 9.45
C ASP A 134 25.47 -11.30 8.17
N PRO A 135 25.63 -10.63 7.01
CA PRO A 135 25.23 -11.20 5.74
C PRO A 135 26.01 -12.48 5.46
N GLU A 136 25.30 -13.56 5.12
CA GLU A 136 25.96 -14.81 4.72
C GLU A 136 26.73 -14.63 3.41
N PRO A 137 28.03 -14.96 3.35
CA PRO A 137 28.80 -14.88 2.11
C PRO A 137 28.18 -15.71 0.98
N SER A 138 28.34 -15.20 -0.25
CA SER A 138 27.86 -15.84 -1.48
C SER A 138 26.34 -16.11 -1.51
N THR A 139 25.55 -15.30 -0.81
CA THR A 139 24.09 -15.39 -0.77
C THR A 139 23.43 -14.14 -1.35
N VAL A 140 22.46 -14.32 -2.22
CA VAL A 140 21.56 -13.26 -2.70
C VAL A 140 20.21 -13.42 -2.00
N GLY A 141 19.84 -12.42 -1.21
CA GLY A 141 18.53 -12.36 -0.56
C GLY A 141 17.49 -11.73 -1.48
N ILE A 142 16.30 -12.35 -1.57
CA ILE A 142 15.10 -11.74 -2.15
C ILE A 142 14.03 -11.69 -1.07
N LEU A 143 13.49 -10.49 -0.83
CA LEU A 143 12.53 -10.23 0.24
C LEU A 143 11.15 -10.01 -0.36
N GLY A 144 10.14 -10.59 0.27
CA GLY A 144 8.73 -10.45 -0.12
C GLY A 144 8.03 -11.79 -0.34
N PHE A 145 6.71 -11.74 -0.52
CA PHE A 145 5.89 -12.93 -0.78
C PHE A 145 6.32 -13.65 -2.06
N ILE A 146 6.24 -14.97 -2.03
CA ILE A 146 6.63 -15.85 -3.14
C ILE A 146 5.38 -16.16 -3.98
N TYR A 147 5.27 -15.53 -5.15
CA TYR A 147 4.28 -15.82 -6.20
C TYR A 147 4.75 -15.28 -7.57
N PRO A 148 4.15 -15.71 -8.71
CA PRO A 148 4.57 -15.29 -10.04
C PRO A 148 4.60 -13.76 -10.21
N GLY A 149 5.66 -13.25 -10.84
CA GLY A 149 5.84 -11.81 -11.07
C GLY A 149 6.60 -11.05 -9.96
N LYS A 150 6.95 -11.70 -8.84
CA LYS A 150 7.81 -11.11 -7.78
C LYS A 150 9.32 -11.21 -8.06
N GLY A 151 9.73 -11.60 -9.27
CA GLY A 151 11.14 -11.63 -9.67
C GLY A 151 11.97 -12.81 -9.13
N HIS A 152 11.36 -13.75 -8.40
CA HIS A 152 12.05 -14.94 -7.89
C HIS A 152 12.64 -15.79 -9.04
N ASP A 153 11.84 -16.05 -10.08
CA ASP A 153 12.30 -16.80 -11.27
C ASP A 153 13.38 -16.04 -12.05
N ASP A 154 13.25 -14.72 -12.16
CA ASP A 154 14.23 -13.89 -12.85
C ASP A 154 15.56 -13.88 -12.11
N LEU A 155 15.52 -13.79 -10.78
CA LEU A 155 16.71 -13.89 -9.94
C LEU A 155 17.38 -15.26 -10.07
N LEU A 156 16.61 -16.36 -9.98
CA LEU A 156 17.13 -17.72 -10.13
C LEU A 156 17.84 -17.90 -11.48
N ARG A 157 17.25 -17.38 -12.57
CA ARG A 157 17.87 -17.38 -13.90
C ARG A 157 19.15 -16.53 -13.94
N ALA A 158 19.16 -15.38 -13.29
CA ALA A 158 20.31 -14.47 -13.28
C ALA A 158 21.53 -15.04 -12.55
N VAL A 159 21.33 -15.85 -11.50
CA VAL A 159 22.44 -16.42 -10.71
C VAL A 159 22.80 -17.85 -11.08
N ALA A 160 22.12 -18.45 -12.07
CA ALA A 160 22.40 -19.81 -12.51
C ALA A 160 23.87 -19.96 -12.95
N GLY A 161 24.55 -21.00 -12.44
CA GLY A 161 25.94 -21.30 -12.77
C GLY A 161 27.00 -20.42 -12.08
N THR A 162 26.60 -19.42 -11.29
CA THR A 162 27.54 -18.53 -10.57
C THR A 162 28.07 -19.11 -9.26
N GLY A 163 27.43 -20.17 -8.76
CA GLY A 163 27.72 -20.73 -7.43
C GLY A 163 27.12 -19.95 -6.26
N LEU A 164 26.40 -18.85 -6.52
CA LEU A 164 25.68 -18.08 -5.50
C LEU A 164 24.45 -18.85 -4.99
N ARG A 165 24.14 -18.72 -3.70
CA ARG A 165 22.91 -19.23 -3.08
C ARG A 165 21.82 -18.17 -3.14
N VAL A 166 20.57 -18.57 -3.40
CA VAL A 166 19.40 -17.67 -3.28
C VAL A 166 18.67 -17.97 -1.98
N ARG A 167 18.38 -16.94 -1.20
CA ARG A 167 17.54 -17.01 -0.01
C ARG A 167 16.29 -16.18 -0.21
N ALA A 168 15.15 -16.85 -0.38
CA ALA A 168 13.84 -16.20 -0.36
C ALA A 168 13.39 -15.98 1.08
N LEU A 169 13.08 -14.73 1.43
CA LEU A 169 12.63 -14.31 2.75
C LEU A 169 11.22 -13.73 2.63
N GLY A 170 10.23 -14.58 2.92
CA GLY A 170 8.82 -14.24 2.86
C GLY A 170 7.95 -15.50 2.93
N GLY A 171 6.63 -15.29 3.00
CA GLY A 171 5.65 -16.38 2.93
C GLY A 171 5.29 -16.75 1.48
N VAL A 172 4.76 -17.95 1.28
CA VAL A 172 4.05 -18.29 0.03
C VAL A 172 2.69 -17.60 0.05
N SER A 173 2.31 -16.96 -1.05
CA SER A 173 0.99 -16.34 -1.24
C SER A 173 0.35 -16.85 -2.51
N ALA A 174 -0.98 -16.91 -2.55
CA ALA A 174 -1.73 -17.25 -3.76
C ALA A 174 -1.75 -16.11 -4.80
N GLY A 175 -1.35 -14.89 -4.40
CA GLY A 175 -1.47 -13.68 -5.19
C GLY A 175 -2.75 -12.92 -4.86
#